data_AF-A2XZ66-F1
#
_entry.id   AF-A2XZ66-F1
#
_cell.length_a   1.000
_cell.length_b   1.000
_cell.length_c   1.000
_cell.angle_alpha   90.00
_cell.angle_beta   90.00
_cell.angle_gamma   90.00
#
_symmetry.space_group_name_H-M   'P 1'
#
loop_
_entity.id
_entity.type
_entity.pdbx_description
1 polymer ?
#
loop_
_entity_poly.entity_id
_entity_poly.type
_entity_poly.pdbx_seq_one_letter_code
_entity_poly.pdbx_strand_id
1 'polypeptide(L)'
;MAPGKQRGKAKGAPPPPAAAAGGFPACLRLMPPSTVAISIHAKPGSKLATITEIGDEAVGVQIDAPARDGEANAALVDFISSVLGVKKREVSIGSGSKSREKVVLVQDATLQGVFDALKKACASA
;
A
#
# COMPACT_ATOMS: atom_id res chain seq x y z
N MET A 1 -22.01 4.77 -31.89
CA MET A 1 -20.56 4.58 -31.67
C MET A 1 -20.18 5.19 -30.32
N ALA A 2 -19.51 4.40 -29.47
CA ALA A 2 -19.19 4.74 -28.09
C ALA A 2 -18.24 5.94 -27.98
N PRO A 3 -18.43 6.87 -27.02
CA PRO A 3 -17.43 7.87 -26.70
C PRO A 3 -16.22 7.23 -26.00
N GLY A 4 -15.03 7.58 -26.51
CA GLY A 4 -13.74 7.09 -26.06
C GLY A 4 -13.49 7.31 -24.57
N LYS A 5 -13.06 6.21 -23.95
CA LYS A 5 -12.80 5.95 -22.55
C LYS A 5 -11.68 6.83 -21.94
N GLN A 6 -12.02 7.47 -20.83
CA GLN A 6 -11.18 7.75 -19.64
C GLN A 6 -9.78 8.37 -19.84
N ARG A 7 -9.67 9.69 -19.61
CA ARG A 7 -8.61 10.24 -18.76
C ARG A 7 -9.19 10.52 -17.39
N GLY A 8 -9.29 9.47 -16.58
CA GLY A 8 -9.44 9.62 -15.14
C GLY A 8 -8.21 10.37 -14.65
N LYS A 9 -8.36 11.67 -14.39
CA LYS A 9 -7.45 12.44 -13.56
C LYS A 9 -7.35 11.68 -12.24
N ALA A 10 -6.30 10.89 -12.07
CA ALA A 10 -5.85 10.50 -10.74
C ALA A 10 -5.38 11.80 -10.08
N LYS A 11 -6.33 12.56 -9.53
CA LYS A 11 -6.04 13.39 -8.37
C LYS A 11 -5.75 12.38 -7.26
N GLY A 12 -4.51 11.89 -7.22
CA GLY A 12 -3.93 11.48 -5.95
C GLY A 12 -4.13 12.69 -5.06
N ALA A 13 -5.08 12.58 -4.12
CA ALA A 13 -5.29 13.67 -3.19
C ALA A 13 -3.94 13.87 -2.50
N PRO A 14 -3.34 15.08 -2.53
CA PRO A 14 -2.24 15.35 -1.62
C PRO A 14 -2.87 15.27 -0.22
N PRO A 15 -2.49 14.32 0.66
CA PRO A 15 -2.78 14.53 2.06
C PRO A 15 -2.06 15.83 2.49
N PRO A 16 -2.65 16.63 3.39
CA PRO A 16 -2.05 17.89 3.83
C PRO A 16 -0.63 17.66 4.38
N PRO A 17 0.29 18.61 4.19
CA PRO A 17 1.65 18.53 4.72
C PRO A 17 1.55 18.70 6.24
N ALA A 18 1.49 17.61 6.97
CA ALA A 18 1.47 17.66 8.42
C ALA A 18 2.27 16.49 8.99
N ALA A 19 3.49 16.84 9.37
CA ALA A 19 4.42 16.12 10.22
C ALA A 19 5.19 14.95 9.59
N ALA A 20 6.07 15.31 8.65
CA ALA A 20 7.37 14.66 8.59
C ALA A 20 8.14 15.04 9.88
N ALA A 21 8.02 14.20 10.90
CA ALA A 21 8.97 14.17 12.01
C ALA A 21 9.82 12.90 11.83
N GLY A 22 10.96 13.07 11.14
CA GLY A 22 12.07 12.12 11.09
C GLY A 22 12.06 11.14 9.92
N GLY A 23 12.94 11.32 8.93
CA GLY A 23 13.59 10.24 8.15
C GLY A 23 12.77 9.22 7.31
N PHE A 24 11.44 9.25 7.31
CA PHE A 24 10.61 8.27 6.59
C PHE A 24 9.95 8.86 5.32
N PRO A 25 9.74 8.06 4.25
CA PRO A 25 9.07 8.50 3.03
C PRO A 25 7.60 8.88 3.29
N ALA A 26 7.07 9.82 2.50
CA ALA A 26 5.68 10.31 2.64
C ALA A 26 4.60 9.24 2.39
N CYS A 27 4.97 8.09 1.84
CA CYS A 27 4.13 6.92 1.68
C CYS A 27 3.79 6.26 3.03
N LEU A 28 4.55 6.52 4.08
CA LEU A 28 4.32 6.00 5.43
C LEU A 28 3.88 7.12 6.36
N ARG A 29 2.67 6.99 6.91
CA ARG A 29 2.09 7.98 7.82
C ARG A 29 1.67 7.35 9.13
N LEU A 30 2.24 7.83 10.24
CA LEU A 30 1.80 7.42 11.56
C LEU A 30 0.49 8.14 11.91
N MET A 31 -0.49 7.36 12.34
CA MET A 31 -1.75 7.79 12.88
C MET A 31 -1.82 7.35 14.36
N PRO A 32 -1.85 8.29 15.30
CA PRO A 32 -2.10 7.98 16.70
C PRO A 32 -3.43 7.24 16.88
N PRO A 33 -3.55 6.28 17.82
CA PRO A 33 -2.59 5.95 18.88
C PRO A 33 -1.46 4.98 18.50
N SER A 34 -1.64 4.10 17.51
CA SER A 34 -0.62 3.10 17.10
C SER A 34 -0.89 2.51 15.70
N THR A 35 -1.41 3.31 14.78
CA THR A 35 -1.77 2.86 13.42
C THR A 35 -0.83 3.47 12.40
N VAL A 36 -0.37 2.72 11.42
CA VAL A 36 0.44 3.22 10.29
C VAL A 36 -0.36 3.09 9.00
N ALA A 37 -0.51 4.21 8.29
CA ALA A 37 -1.05 4.24 6.94
C ALA A 37 0.09 4.12 5.93
N ILE A 38 -0.07 3.20 4.98
CA ILE A 38 0.89 2.86 3.94
C ILE A 38 0.23 3.11 2.59
N SER A 39 0.75 4.05 1.82
CA SER A 39 0.35 4.28 0.43
C SER A 39 0.99 3.24 -0.47
N ILE A 40 0.17 2.44 -1.13
CA ILE A 40 0.58 1.32 -1.97
C ILE A 40 0.00 1.47 -3.36
N HIS A 41 0.86 1.36 -4.36
CA HIS A 41 0.48 1.24 -5.75
C HIS A 41 0.46 -0.24 -6.13
N ALA A 42 -0.73 -0.84 -6.07
CA ALA A 42 -0.94 -2.24 -6.43
C ALA A 42 -1.05 -2.39 -7.95
N LYS A 43 -0.22 -3.26 -8.53
CA LYS A 43 -0.30 -3.73 -9.93
C LYS A 43 -0.86 -5.16 -9.95
N PRO A 44 -2.20 -5.34 -10.04
CA PRO A 44 -2.83 -6.65 -10.08
C PRO A 44 -2.55 -7.37 -11.40
N GLY A 45 -2.69 -8.70 -11.41
CA GLY A 45 -2.43 -9.54 -12.59
C GLY A 45 -0.94 -9.76 -12.86
N SER A 46 -0.09 -9.65 -11.83
CA SER A 46 1.32 -10.04 -11.94
C SER A 46 1.46 -11.55 -11.77
N LYS A 47 2.61 -12.12 -12.15
CA LYS A 47 2.88 -13.57 -12.02
C LYS A 47 3.18 -14.00 -10.57
N LEU A 48 3.56 -13.04 -9.72
CA LEU A 48 3.99 -13.22 -8.35
C LEU A 48 3.62 -11.96 -7.54
N ALA A 49 3.38 -12.12 -6.23
CA ALA A 49 3.17 -11.01 -5.31
C ALA A 49 4.51 -10.55 -4.72
N THR A 50 4.95 -9.33 -5.02
CA THR A 50 6.25 -8.81 -4.55
C THR A 50 6.29 -7.28 -4.52
N ILE A 51 7.22 -6.70 -3.76
CA ILE A 51 7.48 -5.26 -3.74
C ILE A 51 8.45 -4.93 -4.86
N THR A 52 8.06 -4.06 -5.79
CA THR A 52 8.92 -3.66 -6.92
C THR A 52 9.78 -2.45 -6.60
N GLU A 53 9.22 -1.50 -5.86
CA GLU A 53 9.89 -0.23 -5.56
C GLU A 53 9.28 0.40 -4.30
N ILE A 54 10.10 1.08 -3.52
CA ILE A 54 9.67 1.87 -2.36
C ILE A 54 9.90 3.34 -2.72
N GLY A 55 8.84 4.03 -3.14
CA GLY A 55 8.90 5.44 -3.47
C GLY A 55 8.56 6.34 -2.29
N ASP A 56 8.93 7.62 -2.39
CA ASP A 56 8.57 8.64 -1.41
C ASP A 56 7.06 8.87 -1.33
N GLU A 57 6.34 8.82 -2.46
CA GLU A 57 4.87 9.02 -2.48
C GLU A 57 4.07 7.73 -2.27
N ALA A 58 4.53 6.60 -2.83
CA ALA A 58 3.86 5.31 -2.70
C ALA A 58 4.83 4.13 -2.90
N VAL A 59 4.49 2.98 -2.32
CA VAL A 59 5.21 1.71 -2.50
C VAL A 59 4.60 0.93 -3.65
N GLY A 60 5.40 0.60 -4.67
CA GLY A 60 4.99 -0.26 -5.77
C GLY A 60 4.93 -1.72 -5.35
N VAL A 61 3.76 -2.34 -5.44
CA VAL A 61 3.54 -3.74 -5.10
C VAL A 61 2.83 -4.46 -6.24
N GLN A 62 3.39 -5.58 -6.66
CA GLN A 62 2.77 -6.52 -7.57
C GLN A 62 1.95 -7.53 -6.79
N ILE A 63 0.79 -7.91 -7.34
CA ILE A 63 -0.10 -8.89 -6.73
C ILE A 63 -0.37 -9.99 -7.76
N ASP A 64 -0.13 -11.24 -7.36
CA ASP A 64 -0.54 -12.46 -8.08
C ASP A 64 -2.02 -12.76 -7.87
N ALA A 65 -2.87 -11.77 -8.12
CA ALA A 65 -4.30 -11.93 -8.05
C ALA A 65 -4.93 -11.11 -9.17
N PRO A 66 -6.02 -11.62 -9.78
CA PRO A 66 -6.73 -10.87 -10.80
C PRO A 66 -7.29 -9.58 -10.23
N ALA A 67 -7.50 -8.58 -11.10
CA ALA A 67 -8.16 -7.32 -10.77
C ALA A 67 -9.69 -7.48 -10.54
N ARG A 68 -10.10 -8.57 -9.86
CA ARG A 68 -11.46 -8.75 -9.36
C ARG A 68 -11.56 -8.11 -7.99
N ASP A 69 -12.59 -7.28 -7.81
CA ASP A 69 -12.96 -6.69 -6.52
C ASP A 69 -13.03 -7.79 -5.46
N GLY A 70 -12.14 -7.70 -4.45
CA GLY A 70 -12.05 -8.68 -3.35
C GLY A 70 -10.79 -9.56 -3.41
N GLU A 71 -10.45 -10.14 -4.56
CA GLU A 71 -9.31 -11.08 -4.66
C GLU A 71 -7.96 -10.36 -4.51
N ALA A 72 -7.74 -9.27 -5.27
CA ALA A 72 -6.53 -8.46 -5.13
C ALA A 72 -6.43 -7.75 -3.77
N ASN A 73 -7.56 -7.52 -3.09
CA ASN A 73 -7.58 -6.93 -1.76
C ASN A 73 -7.16 -7.95 -0.70
N ALA A 74 -7.72 -9.17 -0.77
CA ALA A 74 -7.34 -10.27 0.10
C ALA A 74 -5.87 -10.64 -0.06
N ALA A 75 -5.39 -10.78 -1.31
CA ALA A 75 -3.98 -11.08 -1.58
C ALA A 75 -3.04 -9.96 -1.12
N LEU A 76 -3.43 -8.68 -1.25
CA LEU A 76 -2.64 -7.56 -0.74
C LEU A 76 -2.55 -7.57 0.79
N VAL A 77 -3.68 -7.79 1.47
CA VAL A 77 -3.70 -7.89 2.94
C VAL A 77 -2.85 -9.06 3.41
N ASP A 78 -2.95 -10.21 2.74
CA ASP A 78 -2.15 -11.40 3.02
C ASP A 78 -0.65 -11.13 2.82
N PHE A 79 -0.28 -10.58 1.67
CA PHE A 79 1.10 -10.23 1.34
C PHE A 79 1.71 -9.25 2.35
N ILE A 80 0.99 -8.17 2.67
CA ILE A 80 1.43 -7.17 3.66
C ILE A 80 1.56 -7.81 5.04
N SER A 81 0.58 -8.63 5.46
CA SER A 81 0.64 -9.31 6.75
C SER A 81 1.87 -10.22 6.86
N SER A 82 2.24 -10.89 5.77
CA SER A 82 3.42 -11.75 5.69
C SER A 82 4.72 -10.96 5.71
N VAL A 83 4.80 -9.85 4.96
CA VAL A 83 5.98 -8.97 4.90
C VAL A 83 6.25 -8.32 6.26
N LEU A 84 5.21 -7.79 6.90
CA LEU A 84 5.32 -7.11 8.20
C LEU A 84 5.33 -8.06 9.39
N GLY A 85 4.89 -9.31 9.22
CA GLY A 85 4.74 -10.25 10.33
C GLY A 85 3.61 -9.90 11.31
N VAL A 86 2.61 -9.13 10.86
CA VAL A 86 1.45 -8.71 11.65
C VAL A 86 0.22 -9.58 11.34
N LYS A 87 -0.80 -9.57 12.18
CA LYS A 87 -2.02 -10.35 11.93
C LYS A 87 -2.83 -9.71 10.80
N LYS A 88 -3.50 -10.55 9.99
CA LYS A 88 -4.41 -10.07 8.92
C LYS A 88 -5.52 -9.13 9.41
N ARG A 89 -5.89 -9.20 10.70
CA ARG A 89 -6.87 -8.30 11.34
C ARG A 89 -6.31 -6.91 11.63
N GLU A 90 -5.01 -6.80 11.78
CA GLU A 90 -4.31 -5.54 12.03
C GLU A 90 -4.13 -4.76 10.71
N VAL A 91 -4.07 -5.48 9.59
CA VAL A 91 -4.00 -4.91 8.24
C VAL A 91 -5.40 -4.68 7.69
N SER A 92 -5.68 -3.48 7.20
CA SER A 92 -6.97 -3.12 6.59
C SER A 92 -6.78 -2.10 5.48
N ILE A 93 -7.61 -2.16 4.44
CA ILE A 93 -7.56 -1.16 3.36
C ILE A 93 -8.42 0.03 3.79
N GLY A 94 -7.77 1.15 4.12
CA GLY A 94 -8.44 2.39 4.52
C GLY A 94 -9.00 3.17 3.34
N SER A 95 -8.33 3.13 2.18
CA SER A 95 -8.81 3.79 0.96
C SER A 95 -8.27 3.13 -0.30
N GLY A 96 -8.93 3.38 -1.43
CA GLY A 96 -8.48 2.87 -2.73
C GLY A 96 -8.91 1.44 -3.08
N SER A 97 -9.92 0.87 -2.41
CA SER A 97 -10.39 -0.51 -2.64
C SER A 97 -10.81 -0.81 -4.10
N LYS A 98 -11.17 0.23 -4.87
CA LYS A 98 -11.51 0.18 -6.31
C LYS A 98 -10.44 0.79 -7.23
N SER A 99 -9.31 1.20 -6.66
CA SER A 99 -8.22 1.88 -7.37
C SER A 99 -6.92 1.06 -7.29
N ARG A 100 -6.02 1.34 -8.23
CA ARG A 100 -4.64 0.84 -8.20
C ARG A 100 -3.82 1.47 -7.07
N GLU A 101 -4.16 2.70 -6.69
CA GLU A 101 -3.63 3.39 -5.52
C GLU A 101 -4.48 3.03 -4.31
N LYS A 102 -3.86 2.41 -3.32
CA LYS A 102 -4.48 1.88 -2.11
C LYS A 102 -3.77 2.46 -0.90
N VAL A 103 -4.53 2.71 0.15
CA VAL A 103 -3.98 3.10 1.46
C VAL A 103 -4.29 1.97 2.41
N VAL A 104 -3.26 1.30 2.89
CA VAL A 104 -3.36 0.21 3.85
C VAL A 104 -3.04 0.73 5.23
N LEU A 105 -3.96 0.54 6.16
CA LEU A 105 -3.83 0.86 7.57
C LEU A 105 -3.38 -0.40 8.30
N VAL A 106 -2.28 -0.29 9.04
CA VAL A 106 -1.75 -1.35 9.90
C VAL A 106 -1.85 -0.87 11.33
N GLN A 107 -2.67 -1.55 12.13
CA GLN A 107 -2.80 -1.29 13.56
C GLN A 107 -1.65 -1.95 14.32
N ASP A 108 -1.33 -1.41 15.50
CA ASP A 108 -0.26 -1.88 16.39
C ASP A 108 1.12 -1.93 15.73
N ALA A 109 1.38 -1.02 14.80
CA ALA A 109 2.63 -0.97 14.04
C ALA A 109 3.38 0.34 14.23
N THR A 110 4.71 0.27 14.09
CA THR A 110 5.60 1.45 14.13
C THR A 110 6.06 1.80 12.72
N LEU A 111 6.27 3.11 12.45
CA LEU A 111 6.79 3.56 11.15
C LEU A 111 8.11 2.87 10.80
N GLN A 112 9.00 2.74 11.79
CA GLN A 112 10.31 2.15 11.58
C GLN A 112 10.22 0.65 11.27
N GLY A 113 9.39 -0.10 12.01
CA GLY A 113 9.19 -1.53 11.74
C GLY A 113 8.56 -1.79 10.38
N VAL A 114 7.59 -0.96 9.99
CA VAL A 114 6.95 -1.02 8.67
C VAL A 114 7.97 -0.72 7.57
N PHE A 115 8.75 0.36 7.71
CA PHE A 115 9.75 0.75 6.72
C PHE A 115 10.84 -0.31 6.56
N ASP A 116 11.34 -0.87 7.67
CA ASP A 116 12.34 -1.94 7.66
C ASP A 116 11.79 -3.21 6.99
N ALA A 117 10.57 -3.62 7.33
CA ALA A 117 9.91 -4.78 6.72
C ALA A 117 9.74 -4.61 5.20
N LEU A 118 9.27 -3.44 4.76
CA LEU A 118 9.14 -3.13 3.33
C LEU A 118 10.50 -3.16 2.63
N LYS A 119 11.53 -2.54 3.22
CA LYS A 119 12.89 -2.51 2.69
C LYS A 119 13.48 -3.92 2.58
N LYS A 120 13.24 -4.76 3.58
CA LYS A 120 13.68 -6.16 3.59
C LYS A 120 12.97 -6.99 2.52
N ALA A 121 11.67 -6.78 2.33
CA ALA A 121 10.91 -7.45 1.28
C ALA A 121 11.34 -7.00 -0.13
N CYS A 122 11.65 -5.71 -0.33
CA CYS A 122 12.24 -5.23 -1.58
C CYS A 122 13.63 -5.83 -1.84
N ALA A 123 14.44 -6.03 -0.81
CA ALA A 123 15.77 -6.66 -0.94
C ALA A 123 15.71 -8.18 -1.15
N SER A 124 14.54 -8.81 -0.92
CA SER A 124 14.32 -10.25 -1.07
C SER A 124 13.54 -10.62 -2.33
N ALA A 125 13.27 -9.63 -3.19
CA ALA A 125 12.47 -9.73 -4.42
C ALA A 125 13.33 -9.95 -5.67
#